data_AF-A0A832LHA7-F1
#
_entry.id   AF-A0A832LHA7-F1
#
_cell.length_a   1.000
_cell.length_b   1.000
_cell.length_c   1.000
_cell.angle_alpha   90.00
_cell.angle_beta   90.00
_cell.angle_gamma   90.00
#
_symmetry.space_group_name_H-M   'P 1'
#
loop_
_entity.id
_entity.type
_entity.pdbx_description
1 polymer ?
#
loop_
_entity_poly.entity_id
_entity_poly.type
_entity_poly.pdbx_seq_one_letter_code
_entity_poly.pdbx_strand_id
1 'polypeptide(L)'
;MYKIILFSGGPYRFEEFEEYVEDVGGLVLKKDRFSVSRGEYFLAEEIKALTIIPEEEEEQLKVIVKGIKGIIQELPVDKDKERRILLCILLHDSLTRNPQWMEKEEIEEKIICPCEIKLCENSPECFNNILEVLDAMVEMELLEKRENKGTEEYKIKK
;
A
#
# COMPACT_ATOMS: atom_id res chain seq x y z
N MET A 1 -6.54 8.05 -11.40
CA MET A 1 -7.13 6.86 -10.73
C MET A 1 -5.96 5.97 -10.28
N TYR A 2 -6.17 4.98 -9.41
CA TYR A 2 -5.09 4.09 -8.95
C TYR A 2 -5.36 2.65 -9.41
N LYS A 3 -4.29 1.89 -9.65
CA LYS A 3 -4.34 0.46 -10.01
C LYS A 3 -3.68 -0.38 -8.93
N ILE A 4 -4.14 -1.61 -8.78
CA ILE A 4 -3.36 -2.64 -8.08
C ILE A 4 -2.57 -3.45 -9.10
N ILE A 5 -1.29 -3.61 -8.81
CA ILE A 5 -0.41 -4.51 -9.52
C ILE A 5 0.25 -5.49 -8.56
N LEU A 6 0.63 -6.64 -9.08
CA LEU A 6 1.52 -7.59 -8.44
C LEU A 6 2.87 -7.55 -9.16
N PHE A 7 3.91 -7.08 -8.48
CA PHE A 7 5.28 -7.26 -8.91
C PHE A 7 5.76 -8.68 -8.60
N SER A 8 6.56 -9.26 -9.48
CA SER A 8 7.29 -10.51 -9.25
C SER A 8 8.68 -10.42 -9.90
N GLY A 9 9.73 -10.68 -9.14
CA GLY A 9 11.11 -10.55 -9.64
C GLY A 9 12.14 -11.03 -8.63
N GLY A 10 13.42 -10.96 -8.98
CA GLY A 10 14.48 -11.23 -8.01
C GLY A 10 14.63 -10.11 -6.96
N PRO A 11 15.34 -10.37 -5.84
CA PRO A 11 15.63 -9.33 -4.84
C PRO A 11 16.59 -8.24 -5.34
N TYR A 12 17.27 -8.49 -6.45
CA TYR A 12 18.23 -7.56 -7.04
C TYR A 12 17.57 -6.24 -7.44
N ARG A 13 18.01 -5.13 -6.82
CA ARG A 13 17.53 -3.76 -7.08
C ARG A 13 16.02 -3.57 -6.88
N PHE A 14 15.39 -4.41 -6.06
CA PHE A 14 13.97 -4.24 -5.72
C PHE A 14 13.70 -2.91 -4.99
N GLU A 15 14.68 -2.41 -4.23
CA GLU A 15 14.58 -1.09 -3.57
C GLU A 15 14.31 0.03 -4.58
N GLU A 16 14.81 -0.04 -5.82
CA GLU A 16 14.52 0.96 -6.86
C GLU A 16 13.06 0.94 -7.33
N PHE A 17 12.41 -0.23 -7.24
CA PHE A 17 10.97 -0.34 -7.46
C PHE A 17 10.19 0.27 -6.30
N GLU A 18 10.60 -0.01 -5.05
CA GLU A 18 9.98 0.57 -3.86
C GLU A 18 10.08 2.11 -3.89
N GLU A 19 11.29 2.65 -4.11
CA GLU A 19 11.55 4.09 -4.21
C GLU A 19 10.70 4.76 -5.28
N TYR A 20 10.67 4.20 -6.50
CA TYR A 20 9.87 4.78 -7.56
C TYR A 20 8.36 4.78 -7.24
N VAL A 21 7.85 3.69 -6.65
CA VAL A 21 6.44 3.59 -6.26
C VAL A 21 6.09 4.69 -5.24
N GLU A 22 6.95 4.93 -4.25
CA GLU A 22 6.76 5.99 -3.26
C GLU A 22 6.84 7.39 -3.89
N ASP A 23 7.81 7.63 -4.78
CA ASP A 23 8.01 8.92 -5.46
C ASP A 23 6.80 9.35 -6.28
N VAL A 24 6.08 8.39 -6.88
CA VAL A 24 4.85 8.66 -7.64
C VAL A 24 3.59 8.69 -6.78
N GLY A 25 3.71 8.60 -5.46
CA GLY A 25 2.57 8.57 -4.54
C GLY A 25 1.80 7.24 -4.52
N GLY A 26 2.44 6.16 -4.97
CA GLY A 26 1.97 4.79 -4.79
C GLY A 26 2.27 4.22 -3.42
N LEU A 27 1.94 2.94 -3.22
CA LEU A 27 2.18 2.24 -1.96
C LEU A 27 2.46 0.75 -2.21
N VAL A 28 3.53 0.23 -1.61
CA VAL A 28 3.80 -1.20 -1.56
C VAL A 28 3.10 -1.78 -0.32
N LEU A 29 2.01 -2.53 -0.53
CA LEU A 29 1.15 -3.04 0.53
C LEU A 29 1.71 -4.27 1.24
N LYS A 30 2.31 -5.19 0.47
CA LYS A 30 2.83 -6.44 1.00
C LYS A 30 4.01 -6.90 0.18
N LYS A 31 5.07 -7.35 0.86
CA LYS A 31 6.30 -7.86 0.26
C LYS A 31 6.59 -9.25 0.80
N ASP A 32 6.38 -10.26 -0.03
CA ASP A 32 6.72 -11.64 0.30
C ASP A 32 8.04 -12.02 -0.37
N ARG A 33 8.96 -12.62 0.40
CA ARG A 33 10.22 -13.21 -0.09
C ARG A 33 10.11 -14.72 -0.09
N PHE A 34 10.34 -15.34 -1.25
CA PHE A 34 10.28 -16.78 -1.43
C PHE A 34 11.65 -17.31 -1.83
N SER A 35 12.09 -18.38 -1.16
CA SER A 35 13.22 -19.19 -1.62
C SER A 35 12.68 -20.35 -2.45
N VAL A 36 13.04 -20.40 -3.73
CA VAL A 36 12.75 -21.53 -4.60
C VAL A 36 13.88 -22.55 -4.43
N SER A 37 13.55 -23.73 -3.92
CA SER A 37 14.48 -24.84 -3.74
C SER A 37 13.99 -26.10 -4.48
N ARG A 38 14.92 -26.97 -4.85
CA ARG A 38 14.64 -28.30 -5.42
C ARG A 38 15.39 -29.36 -4.62
N GLY A 39 14.69 -29.98 -3.67
CA GLY A 39 15.33 -30.83 -2.67
C GLY A 39 16.22 -29.98 -1.74
N GLU A 40 17.47 -30.36 -1.59
CA GLU A 40 18.46 -29.63 -0.77
C GLU A 40 19.14 -28.45 -1.51
N TYR A 41 18.85 -28.26 -2.80
CA TYR A 41 19.50 -27.24 -3.61
C TYR A 41 18.68 -25.95 -3.68
N PHE A 42 19.30 -24.83 -3.34
CA PHE A 42 18.77 -23.49 -3.59
C PHE A 42 18.83 -23.16 -5.09
N LEU A 43 17.71 -22.71 -5.66
CA LEU A 43 17.62 -22.32 -7.08
C LEU A 43 17.62 -20.80 -7.24
N ALA A 44 16.71 -20.11 -6.54
CA ALA A 44 16.53 -18.67 -6.68
C ALA A 44 15.79 -18.08 -5.48
N GLU A 45 15.92 -16.77 -5.29
CA GLU A 45 15.04 -15.97 -4.45
C GLU A 45 14.13 -15.11 -5.34
N GLU A 46 12.85 -15.04 -4.97
CA GLU A 46 11.83 -14.26 -5.64
C GLU A 46 11.13 -13.35 -4.64
N ILE A 47 10.92 -12.09 -5.02
CA ILE A 47 10.08 -11.13 -4.33
C ILE A 47 8.75 -11.05 -5.07
N LYS A 48 7.65 -11.13 -4.33
CA LYS A 48 6.34 -10.70 -4.82
C LYS A 48 5.85 -9.54 -3.99
N ALA A 49 5.45 -8.47 -4.67
CA ALA A 49 5.00 -7.26 -4.01
C ALA A 49 3.64 -6.80 -4.53
N LEU A 50 2.64 -6.78 -3.65
CA LEU A 50 1.33 -6.20 -3.95
C LEU A 50 1.46 -4.68 -3.83
N THR A 51 1.15 -3.96 -4.90
CA THR A 51 1.49 -2.55 -5.03
C THR A 51 0.32 -1.76 -5.60
N ILE A 52 0.13 -0.54 -5.10
CA ILE A 52 -0.82 0.43 -5.62
C ILE A 52 -0.03 1.53 -6.33
N ILE A 53 -0.43 1.90 -7.55
CA ILE A 53 0.22 2.99 -8.32
C ILE A 53 -0.81 3.87 -9.04
N PRO A 54 -0.50 5.14 -9.33
CA PRO A 54 -1.30 5.96 -10.24
C PRO A 54 -1.33 5.34 -11.65
N GLU A 55 -2.49 5.34 -12.31
CA GLU A 55 -2.62 4.74 -13.66
C GLU A 55 -1.67 5.34 -14.70
N GLU A 56 -1.36 6.62 -14.52
CA GLU A 56 -0.60 7.46 -15.45
C GLU A 56 0.89 7.04 -15.51
N GLU A 57 1.36 6.38 -14.44
CA GLU A 57 2.75 5.98 -14.24
C GLU A 57 3.04 4.54 -14.71
N GLU A 58 2.03 3.82 -15.20
CA GLU A 58 2.16 2.40 -15.57
C GLU A 58 3.26 2.15 -16.61
N GLU A 59 3.36 3.00 -17.63
CA GLU A 59 4.33 2.83 -18.71
C GLU A 59 5.77 3.05 -18.22
N GLN A 60 6.00 4.05 -17.35
CA GLN A 60 7.30 4.29 -16.74
C GLN A 60 7.66 3.15 -15.78
N LEU A 61 6.71 2.68 -14.97
CA LEU A 61 6.91 1.54 -14.09
C LEU A 61 7.34 0.29 -14.87
N LYS A 62 6.70 -0.01 -16.01
CA LYS A 62 7.09 -1.15 -16.88
C LYS A 62 8.54 -1.06 -17.33
N VAL A 63 9.07 0.14 -17.58
CA VAL A 63 10.48 0.33 -17.96
C VAL A 63 11.40 -0.02 -16.80
N ILE A 64 11.09 0.48 -15.60
CA ILE A 64 11.87 0.22 -14.37
C ILE A 64 11.86 -1.27 -14.04
N VAL A 65 10.67 -1.88 -14.00
CA VAL A 65 10.47 -3.30 -13.72
C VAL A 65 11.26 -4.19 -14.69
N LYS A 66 11.25 -3.88 -15.99
CA LYS A 66 12.07 -4.59 -16.97
C LYS A 66 13.56 -4.43 -16.71
N GLY A 67 14.01 -3.23 -16.32
CA GLY A 67 15.39 -2.93 -15.96
C GLY A 67 15.92 -3.78 -14.79
N ILE A 68 15.05 -4.09 -13.82
CA ILE A 68 15.37 -4.96 -12.68
C ILE A 68 15.00 -6.43 -12.90
N LYS A 69 14.68 -6.82 -14.14
CA LYS A 69 14.27 -8.19 -14.54
C LYS A 69 13.03 -8.72 -13.80
N GLY A 70 12.16 -7.80 -13.37
CA GLY A 70 10.86 -8.13 -12.81
C GLY A 70 9.77 -8.21 -13.87
N ILE A 71 8.58 -8.59 -13.41
CA ILE A 71 7.34 -8.63 -14.16
C ILE A 71 6.27 -8.00 -13.27
N ILE A 72 5.33 -7.28 -13.89
CA ILE A 72 4.12 -6.81 -13.22
C ILE A 72 2.88 -7.44 -13.84
N GLN A 73 1.90 -7.71 -13.01
CA GLN A 73 0.58 -8.17 -13.39
C GLN A 73 -0.46 -7.21 -12.81
N GLU A 74 -1.34 -6.65 -13.65
CA GLU A 74 -2.48 -5.88 -13.17
C GLU A 74 -3.53 -6.79 -12.54
N LEU A 75 -4.04 -6.38 -11.37
CA LEU A 75 -5.11 -7.08 -10.67
C LEU A 75 -6.42 -6.29 -10.82
N PRO A 76 -7.48 -6.88 -11.40
CA PRO A 76 -8.74 -6.18 -11.56
C PRO A 76 -9.37 -5.90 -10.19
N VAL A 77 -9.79 -4.66 -10.00
CA VAL A 77 -10.45 -4.18 -8.78
C VAL A 77 -11.85 -3.69 -9.09
N ASP A 78 -12.80 -4.08 -8.24
CA ASP A 78 -14.15 -3.52 -8.25
C ASP A 78 -14.17 -2.16 -7.53
N LYS A 79 -15.28 -1.43 -7.65
CA LYS A 79 -15.42 -0.09 -7.08
C LYS A 79 -15.31 -0.04 -5.55
N ASP A 80 -15.71 -1.10 -4.85
CA ASP A 80 -15.63 -1.14 -3.39
C ASP A 80 -14.18 -1.35 -2.93
N LYS A 81 -13.44 -2.23 -3.62
CA LYS A 81 -12.00 -2.38 -3.42
C LYS A 81 -11.26 -1.09 -3.76
N GLU A 82 -11.62 -0.42 -4.85
CA GLU A 82 -11.05 0.87 -5.24
C GLU A 82 -11.17 1.91 -4.13
N ARG A 83 -12.36 2.02 -3.51
CA ARG A 83 -12.57 2.90 -2.35
C ARG A 83 -11.66 2.55 -1.17
N ARG A 84 -11.54 1.25 -0.84
CA ARG A 84 -10.67 0.79 0.26
C ARG A 84 -9.20 1.09 -0.01
N ILE A 85 -8.75 0.92 -1.25
CA ILE A 85 -7.38 1.25 -1.70
C ILE A 85 -7.08 2.73 -1.52
N LEU A 86 -8.00 3.60 -1.96
CA LEU A 86 -7.85 5.03 -1.79
C LEU A 86 -7.79 5.40 -0.30
N LEU A 87 -8.64 4.78 0.53
CA LEU A 87 -8.62 4.99 1.97
C LEU A 87 -7.30 4.52 2.60
N CYS A 88 -6.71 3.40 2.16
CA CYS A 88 -5.37 2.98 2.59
C CYS A 88 -4.31 4.05 2.33
N ILE A 89 -4.30 4.65 1.13
CA ILE A 89 -3.34 5.70 0.77
C ILE A 89 -3.51 6.91 1.70
N LEU A 90 -4.75 7.37 1.92
CA LEU A 90 -5.03 8.52 2.78
C LEU A 90 -4.66 8.29 4.24
N LEU A 91 -4.96 7.11 4.77
CA LEU A 91 -4.60 6.74 6.13
C LEU A 91 -3.08 6.64 6.27
N HIS A 92 -2.41 5.99 5.32
CA HIS A 92 -0.96 5.85 5.30
C HIS A 92 -0.28 7.22 5.29
N ASP A 93 -0.69 8.11 4.39
CA ASP A 93 -0.18 9.47 4.29
C ASP A 93 -0.46 10.29 5.57
N SER A 94 -1.68 10.24 6.10
CA SER A 94 -2.03 10.92 7.37
C SER A 94 -1.16 10.46 8.53
N LEU A 95 -0.99 9.15 8.71
CA LEU A 95 -0.17 8.57 9.78
C LEU A 95 1.33 8.77 9.54
N THR A 96 1.78 8.88 8.29
CA THR A 96 3.17 9.21 7.94
C THR A 96 3.51 10.65 8.32
N ARG A 97 2.60 11.59 8.07
CA ARG A 97 2.74 13.00 8.51
C ARG A 97 2.67 13.17 10.02
N ASN A 98 2.07 12.20 10.71
CA ASN A 98 1.78 12.24 12.14
C ASN A 98 2.35 11.00 12.85
N PRO A 99 3.67 10.96 13.13
CA PRO A 99 4.37 9.76 13.61
C PRO A 99 4.06 9.37 15.07
N GLN A 100 3.14 10.07 15.74
CA GLN A 100 2.63 9.72 17.06
C GLN A 100 1.52 8.65 16.97
N TRP A 101 1.26 7.99 18.08
CA TRP A 101 0.08 7.14 18.23
C TRP A 101 -1.17 8.02 18.17
N MET A 102 -2.16 7.58 17.39
CA MET A 102 -3.42 8.32 17.22
C MET A 102 -4.62 7.40 17.33
N GLU A 103 -5.66 7.90 17.98
CA GLU A 103 -6.98 7.27 18.00
C GLU A 103 -7.70 7.46 16.66
N LYS A 104 -8.74 6.67 16.40
CA LYS A 104 -9.52 6.72 15.15
C LYS A 104 -10.03 8.14 14.85
N GLU A 105 -10.59 8.80 15.86
CA GLU A 105 -11.18 10.13 15.75
C GLU A 105 -10.11 11.18 15.39
N GLU A 106 -8.91 11.08 15.99
CA GLU A 106 -7.79 11.96 15.68
C GLU A 106 -7.26 11.75 14.26
N ILE A 107 -7.26 10.50 13.77
CA ILE A 107 -6.90 10.18 12.40
C ILE A 107 -7.91 10.80 11.45
N GLU A 108 -9.21 10.61 11.70
CA GLU A 108 -10.31 11.14 10.89
C GLU A 108 -10.23 12.67 10.73
N GLU A 109 -9.94 13.41 11.80
CA GLU A 109 -9.78 14.86 11.76
C GLU A 109 -8.57 15.34 10.95
N LYS A 110 -7.53 14.49 10.83
CA LYS A 110 -6.26 14.82 10.17
C LYS A 110 -6.17 14.31 8.75
N ILE A 111 -7.11 13.50 8.28
CA ILE A 111 -7.13 13.07 6.88
C ILE A 111 -7.39 14.30 6.00
N ILE A 112 -6.37 14.67 5.23
CA ILE A 112 -6.49 15.68 4.20
C ILE A 112 -6.87 14.95 2.92
N CYS A 113 -8.13 15.10 2.49
CA CYS A 113 -8.56 14.58 1.20
C CYS A 113 -7.88 15.40 0.08
N PRO A 114 -6.98 14.81 -0.72
CA PRO A 114 -6.46 15.46 -1.91
C PRO A 114 -7.64 15.53 -2.88
N CYS A 115 -8.25 16.71 -2.96
CA CYS A 115 -9.47 16.98 -3.73
C CYS A 115 -9.28 16.70 -5.24
N GLU A 116 -8.06 16.42 -5.69
CA GLU A 116 -7.71 15.94 -7.04
C GLU A 116 -8.16 14.50 -7.33
N ILE A 117 -8.36 13.66 -6.29
CA ILE A 117 -8.79 12.27 -6.44
C ILE A 117 -10.33 12.15 -6.60
N LYS A 118 -11.10 13.24 -6.41
CA LYS A 118 -12.58 13.29 -6.59
C LYS A 118 -13.37 12.21 -5.82
N LEU A 119 -12.85 11.72 -4.68
CA LEU A 119 -13.52 10.73 -3.82
C LEU A 119 -14.95 11.12 -3.43
N CYS A 120 -15.18 12.41 -3.18
CA CYS A 120 -16.44 12.97 -2.72
C CYS A 120 -17.50 13.20 -3.82
N GLU A 121 -17.16 13.06 -5.11
CA GLU A 121 -18.16 13.21 -6.18
C GLU A 121 -19.19 12.06 -6.21
N ASN A 122 -18.95 10.95 -5.48
CA ASN A 122 -19.78 9.75 -5.54
C ASN A 122 -20.36 9.23 -4.20
N SER A 123 -20.09 9.82 -3.03
CA SER A 123 -20.84 9.57 -1.77
C SER A 123 -20.30 10.42 -0.61
N PRO A 124 -21.16 10.91 0.33
CA PRO A 124 -20.74 11.48 1.61
C PRO A 124 -20.06 10.47 2.57
N GLU A 125 -19.89 9.21 2.17
CA GLU A 125 -19.38 8.08 2.96
C GLU A 125 -17.89 7.77 2.75
N CYS A 126 -17.06 8.77 2.45
CA CYS A 126 -15.64 8.58 2.11
C CYS A 126 -14.80 7.90 3.21
N PHE A 127 -15.31 7.84 4.44
CA PHE A 127 -14.66 7.30 5.62
C PHE A 127 -15.43 6.12 6.24
N ASN A 128 -16.44 5.59 5.55
CA ASN A 128 -17.09 4.37 5.98
C ASN A 128 -16.05 3.23 6.02
N ASN A 129 -16.05 2.48 7.12
CA ASN A 129 -15.16 1.34 7.37
C ASN A 129 -13.67 1.71 7.59
N ILE A 130 -13.35 2.91 8.08
CA ILE A 130 -11.97 3.26 8.49
C ILE A 130 -11.36 2.19 9.41
N LEU A 131 -12.11 1.71 10.41
CA LEU A 131 -11.61 0.67 11.32
C LEU A 131 -11.25 -0.62 10.60
N GLU A 132 -12.10 -1.09 9.67
CA GLU A 132 -11.79 -2.28 8.87
C GLU A 132 -10.52 -2.10 8.05
N VAL A 133 -10.31 -0.89 7.50
CA VAL A 133 -9.11 -0.60 6.71
C VAL A 133 -7.88 -0.47 7.60
N LEU A 134 -7.97 0.19 8.76
CA LEU A 134 -6.88 0.26 9.74
C LEU A 134 -6.46 -1.13 10.21
N ASP A 135 -7.43 -1.99 10.57
CA ASP A 135 -7.14 -3.36 10.99
C ASP A 135 -6.52 -4.18 9.84
N ALA A 136 -7.01 -4.03 8.61
CA ALA A 136 -6.39 -4.66 7.43
C ALA A 136 -4.95 -4.14 7.20
N MET A 137 -4.68 -2.86 7.42
CA MET A 137 -3.34 -2.30 7.32
C MET A 137 -2.40 -2.81 8.42
N VAL A 138 -2.92 -3.14 9.61
CA VAL A 138 -2.17 -3.84 10.67
C VAL A 138 -1.85 -5.27 10.23
N GLU A 139 -2.82 -6.00 9.67
CA GLU A 139 -2.59 -7.36 9.11
C GLU A 139 -1.57 -7.37 7.97
N MET A 140 -1.53 -6.30 7.17
CA MET A 140 -0.53 -6.10 6.11
C MET A 140 0.82 -5.61 6.63
N GLU A 141 1.00 -5.47 7.95
CA GLU A 141 2.21 -4.97 8.58
C GLU A 141 2.60 -3.53 8.20
N LEU A 142 1.65 -2.72 7.74
CA LEU A 142 1.87 -1.29 7.47
C LEU A 142 1.75 -0.44 8.74
N LEU A 143 0.90 -0.88 9.68
CA LEU A 143 0.61 -0.18 10.92
C LEU A 143 0.91 -1.05 12.15
N GLU A 144 1.25 -0.38 13.25
CA GLU A 144 1.19 -0.93 14.59
C GLU A 144 -0.13 -0.52 15.27
N LYS A 145 -0.69 -1.43 16.08
CA LYS A 145 -1.89 -1.21 16.88
C LYS A 145 -1.57 -1.46 18.35
N ARG A 146 -2.10 -0.61 19.24
CA ARG A 146 -2.02 -0.81 20.69
C ARG A 146 -3.32 -0.43 21.37
N GLU A 147 -3.52 -0.93 22.58
CA GLU A 147 -4.58 -0.48 23.48
C GLU A 147 -3.98 0.44 24.55
N ASN A 148 -4.55 1.64 24.69
CA ASN A 148 -4.15 2.62 25.70
C ASN A 148 -5.40 3.14 26.43
N LYS A 149 -5.51 2.85 27.72
CA LYS A 149 -6.65 3.25 28.57
C LYS A 149 -8.03 2.85 28.02
N GLY A 150 -8.10 1.74 27.28
CA GLY A 150 -9.34 1.25 26.67
C GLY A 150 -9.66 1.84 25.30
N THR A 151 -8.78 2.68 24.74
CA THR A 151 -8.86 3.13 23.35
C THR A 151 -7.81 2.44 22.50
N GLU A 152 -8.19 2.10 21.26
CA GLU A 152 -7.26 1.58 20.26
C GLU A 152 -6.54 2.74 19.56
N GLU A 153 -5.22 2.66 19.51
CA GLU A 153 -4.38 3.65 18.85
C GLU A 153 -3.52 2.99 17.77
N TYR A 154 -3.28 3.74 16.70
CA TYR A 154 -2.57 3.28 15.51
C TYR A 154 -1.37 4.16 15.21
N LYS A 155 -0.36 3.58 14.56
CA LYS A 155 0.86 4.28 14.13
C LYS A 155 1.50 3.57 12.93
N ILE A 156 2.23 4.30 12.07
CA ILE A 156 3.06 3.69 11.00
C ILE A 156 4.13 2.78 11.59
N LYS A 157 4.22 1.56 11.06
CA LYS A 157 5.31 0.62 11.33
C LYS A 157 6.56 1.10 10.57
N LYS A 158 7.70 1.18 11.27
CA LYS A 158 9.00 1.57 10.69
C LYS A 158 9.89 0.35 10.44
#